data_AF-A0A6S7IW18-F1
#
_entry.id   AF-A0A6S7IW18-F1
#
_cell.length_a   1.000
_cell.length_b   1.000
_cell.length_c   1.000
_cell.angle_alpha   90.00
_cell.angle_beta   90.00
_cell.angle_gamma   90.00
#
_symmetry.space_group_name_H-M   'P 1'
#
loop_
_entity.id
_entity.type
_entity.pdbx_description
1 polymer ?
#
loop_
_entity_poly.entity_id
_entity_poly.type
_entity_poly.pdbx_seq_one_letter_code
_entity_poly.pdbx_strand_id
1 'polypeptide(L)'
;MLEKSVKTFRYEKAVQDKEIVEDDLKRRPAPSDGPQLPSTLNYQYMKRCVQNGPVTPMAEQWWLDILRMIPPRLVSAQHLQAHITQLQEEVHEEYEASMKKAMVQHVLLKPNVKGVEDDEDLPEDPVGLDFSSPWRETFSKAKRSIAENLHILHHSMQTILRICQSGIYSTLLIVDLSKLRSQGPVECEHLKNNVTLDCEKMEEKMMHSWFPEIVKVFVDKNSLKHLKSDRLDSFYNSVSVLISNQ
;
A
#
# COMPACT_ATOMS: atom_id res chain seq x y z
N MET A 1 -40.36 -6.02 3.82
CA MET A 1 -41.06 -5.07 4.74
C MET A 1 -40.49 -5.11 6.16
N LEU A 2 -40.20 -6.30 6.72
CA LEU A 2 -39.67 -6.44 8.09
C LEU A 2 -38.32 -5.74 8.35
N GLU A 3 -37.35 -5.79 7.42
CA GLU A 3 -36.03 -5.17 7.63
C GLU A 3 -36.05 -3.64 7.71
N LYS A 4 -36.96 -2.98 6.97
CA LYS A 4 -37.11 -1.52 7.04
C LYS A 4 -37.65 -1.11 8.41
N SER A 5 -38.63 -1.86 8.92
CA SER A 5 -39.24 -1.59 10.23
C SER A 5 -38.25 -1.79 11.38
N VAL A 6 -37.37 -2.80 11.30
CA VAL A 6 -36.31 -3.04 12.30
C VAL A 6 -35.26 -1.91 12.30
N LYS A 7 -34.89 -1.40 11.12
CA LYS A 7 -33.93 -0.28 11.01
C LYS A 7 -34.52 1.03 11.58
N THR A 8 -35.78 1.33 11.27
CA THR A 8 -36.46 2.51 11.81
C THR A 8 -36.58 2.47 13.33
N PHE A 9 -36.96 1.31 13.88
CA PHE A 9 -37.05 1.13 15.34
C PHE A 9 -35.71 1.31 16.05
N ARG A 10 -34.61 0.80 15.48
CA ARG A 10 -33.27 0.98 16.03
C ARG A 10 -32.82 2.44 15.99
N TYR A 11 -33.18 3.16 14.94
CA TYR A 11 -32.85 4.58 14.79
C TYR A 11 -33.61 5.44 15.80
N GLU A 12 -34.91 5.22 15.96
CA GLU A 12 -35.73 5.92 16.95
C GLU A 12 -35.23 5.68 18.38
N LYS A 13 -34.88 4.44 18.70
CA LYS A 13 -34.30 4.09 20.00
C LYS A 13 -32.96 4.82 20.25
N ALA A 14 -32.08 4.89 19.25
CA ALA A 14 -30.81 5.59 19.38
C ALA A 14 -30.98 7.10 19.58
N VAL A 15 -31.97 7.72 18.94
CA VAL A 15 -32.31 9.14 19.14
C VAL A 15 -32.79 9.38 20.57
N GLN A 16 -33.65 8.49 21.08
CA GLN A 16 -34.19 8.62 22.42
C GLN A 16 -33.13 8.41 23.52
N ASP A 17 -32.24 7.43 23.33
CA ASP A 17 -31.13 7.19 24.25
C ASP A 17 -30.16 8.39 24.29
N LYS A 18 -29.95 9.06 23.14
CA LYS A 18 -29.13 10.29 23.07
C LYS A 18 -29.74 11.43 23.88
N GLU A 19 -31.05 11.64 23.77
CA GLU A 19 -31.76 12.71 24.47
C GLU A 19 -31.74 12.51 26.00
N ILE A 20 -31.87 11.26 26.46
CA ILE A 20 -31.74 10.89 27.87
C ILE A 20 -30.33 11.22 28.39
N VAL A 21 -29.28 10.88 27.64
CA VAL A 21 -27.88 11.17 28.03
C VAL A 21 -27.62 12.67 28.11
N GLU A 22 -28.15 13.46 27.17
CA GLU A 22 -28.00 14.92 27.19
C GLU A 22 -28.73 15.57 28.37
N ASP A 23 -29.90 15.05 28.77
CA ASP A 23 -30.65 15.56 29.93
C ASP A 23 -29.96 15.18 31.25
N ASP A 24 -29.43 13.97 31.36
CA ASP A 24 -28.65 13.53 32.52
C ASP A 24 -27.35 14.34 32.70
N LEU A 25 -26.71 14.74 31.61
CA LEU A 25 -25.54 15.62 31.65
C LEU A 25 -25.89 17.03 32.16
N LYS A 26 -27.06 17.56 31.79
CA LYS A 26 -27.55 18.87 32.28
C LYS A 26 -27.92 18.85 33.77
N ARG A 27 -28.34 17.69 34.29
CA ARG A 27 -28.75 17.52 35.70
C ARG A 27 -27.59 17.26 36.66
N ARG A 28 -26.35 17.05 36.18
CA ARG A 28 -25.20 16.88 37.08
C ARG A 28 -24.88 18.20 37.80
N PRO A 29 -24.83 18.21 39.15
CA PRO A 29 -24.43 19.40 39.89
C PRO A 29 -23.00 19.80 39.53
N ALA A 30 -22.73 21.11 39.49
CA ALA A 30 -21.39 21.63 39.26
C ALA A 30 -20.41 21.12 40.36
N PRO A 31 -19.16 20.81 40.02
CA PRO A 31 -18.20 20.33 41.02
C PRO A 31 -18.00 21.39 42.10
N SER A 32 -18.11 20.98 43.36
CA SER A 32 -17.80 21.83 44.53
C SER A 32 -16.32 22.23 44.50
N ASP A 33 -16.04 23.52 44.78
CA ASP A 33 -14.70 24.12 44.85
C ASP A 33 -13.86 23.50 45.99
N GLY A 34 -13.32 22.30 45.73
CA GLY A 34 -12.19 21.75 46.46
C GLY A 34 -10.86 22.41 46.05
N PRO A 35 -9.77 22.21 46.80
CA PRO A 35 -8.48 22.83 46.51
C PRO A 35 -8.02 22.54 45.08
N GLN A 36 -7.84 23.59 44.28
CA GLN A 36 -7.41 23.50 42.89
C GLN A 36 -5.91 23.17 42.83
N LEU A 37 -5.59 21.87 42.76
CA LEU A 37 -4.27 21.41 42.33
C LEU A 37 -4.05 21.80 40.87
N PRO A 38 -2.81 22.09 40.41
CA PRO A 38 -2.55 22.40 39.00
C PRO A 38 -3.08 21.26 38.12
N SER A 39 -4.04 21.57 37.25
CA SER A 39 -4.83 20.57 36.51
C SER A 39 -3.96 19.62 35.66
N THR A 40 -2.77 20.05 35.27
CA THR A 40 -1.77 19.30 34.50
C THR A 40 -1.18 18.11 35.27
N LEU A 41 -0.85 18.30 36.56
CA LEU A 41 -0.29 17.25 37.43
C LEU A 41 -1.32 16.16 37.71
N ASN A 42 -2.60 16.54 37.84
CA ASN A 42 -3.69 15.58 38.05
C ASN A 42 -3.95 14.72 36.81
N TYR A 43 -4.00 15.33 35.61
CA TYR A 43 -4.23 14.58 34.37
C TYR A 43 -3.11 13.57 34.07
N GLN A 44 -1.83 13.97 34.19
CA GLN A 44 -0.71 13.05 33.95
C GLN A 44 -0.69 11.88 34.94
N TYR A 45 -1.02 12.14 36.20
CA TYR A 45 -1.14 11.09 37.22
C TYR A 45 -2.30 10.13 36.90
N MET A 46 -3.50 10.67 36.65
CA MET A 46 -4.67 9.86 36.28
C MET A 46 -4.43 9.07 34.99
N LYS A 47 -3.76 9.66 33.99
CA LYS A 47 -3.36 8.98 32.76
C LYS A 47 -2.52 7.76 33.05
N ARG A 48 -1.49 7.86 33.90
CA ARG A 48 -0.67 6.71 34.30
C ARG A 48 -1.50 5.64 35.02
N CYS A 49 -2.43 6.04 35.89
CA CYS A 49 -3.34 5.10 36.55
C CYS A 49 -4.20 4.33 35.54
N VAL A 50 -4.73 5.00 34.52
CA VAL A 50 -5.53 4.36 33.47
C VAL A 50 -4.65 3.49 32.57
N GLN A 51 -3.46 3.93 32.15
CA GLN A 51 -2.55 3.13 31.31
C GLN A 51 -2.09 1.82 31.97
N ASN A 52 -2.00 1.80 33.31
CA ASN A 52 -1.68 0.61 34.08
C ASN A 52 -2.88 -0.31 34.35
N GLY A 53 -4.09 0.08 33.91
CA GLY A 53 -5.29 -0.74 34.00
C GLY A 53 -5.19 -1.99 33.11
N PRO A 54 -5.94 -3.05 33.44
CA PRO A 54 -5.96 -4.26 32.63
C PRO A 54 -6.57 -3.96 31.25
N VAL A 55 -5.86 -4.37 30.20
CA VAL A 55 -6.29 -4.26 28.81
C VAL A 55 -6.78 -5.62 28.33
N THR A 56 -7.86 -5.63 27.54
CA THR A 56 -8.33 -6.86 26.91
C THR A 56 -7.25 -7.41 25.98
N PRO A 57 -6.81 -8.67 26.15
CA PRO A 57 -5.76 -9.24 25.30
C PRO A 57 -6.24 -9.39 23.86
N MET A 58 -5.31 -9.30 22.92
CA MET A 58 -5.57 -9.50 21.50
C MET A 58 -6.14 -10.91 21.24
N ALA A 59 -7.21 -11.00 20.45
CA ALA A 59 -7.76 -12.29 20.06
C ALA A 59 -6.78 -13.06 19.17
N GLU A 60 -6.55 -14.34 19.47
CA GLU A 60 -5.61 -15.20 18.71
C GLU A 60 -6.00 -15.33 17.23
N GLN A 61 -7.30 -15.26 16.93
CA GLN A 61 -7.81 -15.28 15.56
C GLN A 61 -7.25 -14.15 14.70
N TRP A 62 -7.01 -12.96 15.26
CA TRP A 62 -6.47 -11.84 14.50
C TRP A 62 -5.03 -12.08 14.07
N TRP A 63 -4.23 -12.75 14.91
CA TRP A 63 -2.89 -13.18 14.54
C TRP A 63 -2.93 -14.20 13.40
N LEU A 64 -3.86 -15.17 13.46
CA LEU A 64 -4.05 -16.15 12.39
C LEU A 64 -4.46 -15.51 11.06
N ASP A 65 -5.31 -14.48 11.10
CA ASP A 65 -5.71 -13.72 9.92
C ASP A 65 -4.54 -12.94 9.31
N ILE A 66 -3.68 -12.34 10.14
CA ILE A 66 -2.45 -11.67 9.70
C ILE A 66 -1.48 -12.68 9.07
N LEU A 67 -1.28 -13.84 9.69
CA LEU A 67 -0.46 -14.91 9.15
C LEU A 67 -0.97 -15.40 7.78
N ARG A 68 -2.29 -15.43 7.58
CA ARG A 68 -2.88 -15.82 6.29
C ARG A 68 -2.57 -14.84 5.16
N MET A 69 -2.22 -13.59 5.47
CA MET A 69 -1.78 -12.61 4.47
C MET A 69 -0.34 -12.87 4.01
N ILE A 70 0.44 -13.63 4.77
CA ILE A 70 1.82 -13.98 4.45
C ILE A 70 1.85 -15.30 3.67
N PRO A 71 2.59 -15.39 2.54
CA PRO A 71 2.72 -16.63 1.80
C PRO A 71 3.22 -17.80 2.67
N PRO A 72 2.60 -18.99 2.62
CA PRO A 72 2.88 -20.11 3.54
C PRO A 72 4.32 -20.64 3.45
N ARG A 73 4.95 -20.49 2.28
CA ARG A 73 6.37 -20.82 2.06
C ARG A 73 7.33 -20.00 2.93
N LEU A 74 6.96 -18.77 3.27
CA LEU A 74 7.76 -17.87 4.10
C LEU A 74 7.52 -18.16 5.59
N VAL A 75 6.26 -18.42 5.95
CA VAL A 75 5.86 -18.80 7.30
C VAL A 75 6.46 -20.14 7.71
N SER A 76 6.67 -21.08 6.77
CA SER A 76 7.23 -22.40 7.06
C SER A 76 8.76 -22.45 7.05
N ALA A 77 9.42 -21.38 6.59
CA ALA A 77 10.87 -21.36 6.44
C ALA A 77 11.56 -21.20 7.80
N GLN A 78 12.44 -22.14 8.15
CA GLN A 78 13.05 -22.21 9.49
C GLN A 78 13.91 -20.97 9.82
N HIS A 79 14.56 -20.38 8.82
CA HIS A 79 15.37 -19.16 9.00
C HIS A 79 14.54 -17.89 9.19
N LEU A 80 13.24 -17.90 8.88
CA LEU A 80 12.34 -16.74 9.05
C LEU A 80 11.49 -16.83 10.32
N GLN A 81 11.53 -17.93 11.06
CA GLN A 81 10.74 -18.10 12.29
C GLN A 81 11.06 -17.03 13.35
N ALA A 82 12.33 -16.63 13.44
CA ALA A 82 12.74 -15.55 14.34
C ALA A 82 12.03 -14.22 13.99
N HIS A 83 11.95 -13.88 12.71
CA HIS A 83 11.26 -12.68 12.24
C HIS A 83 9.73 -12.76 12.39
N ILE A 84 9.14 -13.95 12.20
CA ILE A 84 7.71 -14.16 12.45
C ILE A 84 7.37 -13.96 13.93
N THR A 85 8.24 -14.45 14.83
CA THR A 85 8.07 -14.27 16.28
C THR A 85 8.21 -12.80 16.66
N GLN A 86 9.22 -12.11 16.14
CA GLN A 86 9.40 -10.67 16.34
C GLN A 86 8.18 -9.87 15.85
N LEU A 87 7.65 -10.20 14.66
CA LEU A 87 6.45 -9.59 14.13
C LEU A 87 5.22 -9.82 15.03
N GLN A 88 5.11 -11.03 15.61
CA GLN A 88 4.03 -11.34 16.54
C GLN A 88 4.10 -10.47 17.80
N GLU A 89 5.31 -10.29 18.35
CA GLU A 89 5.56 -9.42 19.50
C GLU A 89 5.24 -7.96 19.17
N GLU A 90 5.74 -7.44 18.04
CA GLU A 90 5.47 -6.07 17.59
C GLU A 90 3.97 -5.79 17.42
N VAL A 91 3.22 -6.71 16.82
CA VAL A 91 1.76 -6.58 16.66
C VAL A 91 1.05 -6.59 18.01
N HIS A 92 1.51 -7.41 18.96
CA HIS A 92 0.92 -7.46 20.30
C HIS A 92 1.19 -6.17 21.09
N GLU A 93 2.43 -5.68 21.06
CA GLU A 93 2.85 -4.44 21.70
C GLU A 93 2.09 -3.24 21.13
N GLU A 94 1.96 -3.15 19.81
CA GLU A 94 1.22 -2.07 19.14
C GLU A 94 -0.27 -2.11 19.49
N TYR A 95 -0.87 -3.30 19.51
CA TYR A 95 -2.26 -3.47 19.93
C TYR A 95 -2.48 -3.02 21.37
N GLU A 96 -1.61 -3.45 22.29
CA GLU A 96 -1.69 -3.09 23.70
C GLU A 96 -1.51 -1.58 23.89
N ALA A 97 -0.52 -0.97 23.21
CA ALA A 97 -0.29 0.47 23.24
C ALA A 97 -1.50 1.25 22.72
N SER A 98 -2.07 0.82 21.59
CA SER A 98 -3.26 1.43 20.98
C SER A 98 -4.49 1.32 21.89
N MET A 99 -4.71 0.16 22.52
CA MET A 99 -5.83 -0.04 23.43
C MET A 99 -5.67 0.76 24.74
N LYS A 100 -4.45 0.86 25.29
CA LYS A 100 -4.15 1.76 26.42
C LYS A 100 -4.42 3.22 26.07
N LYS A 101 -4.03 3.66 24.86
CA LYS A 101 -4.29 5.01 24.36
C LYS A 101 -5.79 5.27 24.27
N ALA A 102 -6.54 4.37 23.63
CA ALA A 102 -8.00 4.46 23.53
C ALA A 102 -8.67 4.49 24.91
N MET A 103 -8.24 3.65 25.85
CA MET A 103 -8.79 3.60 27.20
C MET A 103 -8.58 4.90 27.99
N VAL A 104 -7.38 5.49 27.92
CA VAL A 104 -7.09 6.81 28.51
C VAL A 104 -8.03 7.86 27.94
N GLN A 105 -8.19 7.89 26.62
CA GLN A 105 -9.00 8.90 25.92
C GLN A 105 -10.51 8.72 26.15
N HIS A 106 -10.99 7.48 26.35
CA HIS A 106 -12.38 7.20 26.69
C HIS A 106 -12.73 7.54 28.15
N VAL A 107 -11.80 7.36 29.08
CA VAL A 107 -12.04 7.57 30.53
C VAL A 107 -11.72 9.00 30.97
N LEU A 108 -10.68 9.61 30.40
CA LEU A 108 -10.20 10.94 30.78
C LEU A 108 -10.47 11.95 29.67
N LEU A 109 -11.11 13.06 30.02
CA LEU A 109 -11.20 14.22 29.14
C LEU A 109 -9.86 14.96 29.16
N LYS A 110 -9.26 15.14 27.98
CA LYS A 110 -8.01 15.90 27.81
C LYS A 110 -8.27 17.38 28.17
N PRO A 111 -7.62 17.94 29.20
CA PRO A 111 -7.77 19.34 29.55
C PRO A 111 -7.04 20.24 28.53
N ASN A 112 -7.67 21.35 28.15
CA ASN A 112 -7.07 22.34 27.24
C ASN A 112 -6.10 23.26 28.00
N VAL A 113 -4.93 22.73 28.36
CA VAL A 113 -3.88 23.43 29.12
C VAL A 113 -2.50 23.21 28.48
N LYS A 114 -1.65 24.24 28.52
CA LYS A 114 -0.27 24.19 28.02
C LYS A 114 0.53 23.10 28.76
N GLY A 115 1.10 22.14 28.03
CA GLY A 115 1.88 21.01 28.57
C GLY A 115 1.26 19.61 28.38
N VAL A 116 0.11 19.52 27.70
CA VAL A 116 -0.54 18.25 27.29
C VAL A 116 -0.71 18.19 25.75
N GLU A 117 0.05 19.03 25.03
CA GLU A 117 -0.08 19.26 23.58
C GLU A 117 0.53 18.11 22.76
N ASP A 118 1.55 17.43 23.28
CA ASP A 118 2.23 16.30 22.62
C ASP A 118 1.39 15.00 22.58
N ASP A 119 0.26 14.96 23.30
CA ASP A 119 -0.64 13.81 23.23
C ASP A 119 -1.45 13.86 21.93
N GLU A 120 -1.10 13.01 20.97
CA GLU A 120 -1.86 12.84 19.73
C GLU A 120 -3.34 12.56 20.02
N ASP A 121 -4.20 13.45 19.52
CA ASP A 121 -5.64 13.21 19.48
C ASP A 121 -5.94 12.02 18.56
N LEU A 122 -7.07 11.33 18.78
CA LEU A 122 -7.54 10.37 17.79
C LEU A 122 -7.69 11.10 16.45
N PRO A 123 -7.32 10.47 15.32
CA PRO A 123 -7.80 10.95 14.04
C PRO A 123 -9.31 11.10 14.16
N GLU A 124 -9.83 12.31 13.93
CA GLU A 124 -11.28 12.49 13.87
C GLU A 124 -11.82 11.49 12.86
N ASP A 125 -12.84 10.71 13.25
CA ASP A 125 -13.54 9.85 12.31
C ASP A 125 -13.93 10.74 11.13
N PRO A 126 -13.39 10.49 9.92
CA PRO A 126 -13.57 11.41 8.81
C PRO A 126 -15.06 11.59 8.50
N VAL A 127 -15.59 12.74 8.91
CA VAL A 127 -17.00 13.08 8.80
C VAL A 127 -17.31 13.27 7.31
N GLY A 128 -18.24 12.46 6.79
CA GLY A 128 -18.62 12.51 5.37
C GLY A 128 -18.03 11.43 4.48
N LEU A 129 -17.38 10.39 5.03
CA LEU A 129 -17.12 9.16 4.27
C LEU A 129 -18.42 8.41 4.00
N ASP A 130 -19.01 8.74 2.88
CA ASP A 130 -20.04 7.92 2.26
C ASP A 130 -19.39 6.67 1.65
N PHE A 131 -19.44 5.55 2.38
CA PHE A 131 -19.03 4.23 1.89
C PHE A 131 -19.93 3.70 0.76
N SER A 132 -21.03 4.38 0.43
CA SER A 132 -21.86 4.12 -0.76
C SER A 132 -21.30 4.81 -2.00
N SER A 133 -20.00 4.66 -2.23
CA SER A 133 -19.34 5.54 -3.19
C SER A 133 -19.49 5.05 -4.65
N PRO A 134 -19.95 5.90 -5.60
CA PRO A 134 -20.04 5.57 -7.02
C PRO A 134 -18.67 5.27 -7.67
N TRP A 135 -17.56 5.66 -7.04
CA TRP A 135 -16.22 5.30 -7.50
C TRP A 135 -15.94 3.80 -7.39
N ARG A 136 -16.64 3.05 -6.52
CA ARG A 136 -16.41 1.61 -6.35
C ARG A 136 -16.72 0.85 -7.63
N GLU A 137 -17.78 1.25 -8.34
CA GLU A 137 -18.14 0.68 -9.63
C GLU A 137 -17.11 1.04 -10.69
N THR A 138 -16.69 2.30 -10.75
CA THR A 138 -15.64 2.78 -11.67
C THR A 138 -14.31 2.05 -11.44
N PHE A 139 -13.89 1.92 -10.18
CA PHE A 139 -12.69 1.19 -9.78
C PHE A 139 -12.80 -0.30 -10.15
N SER A 140 -13.93 -0.94 -9.83
CA SER A 140 -14.16 -2.35 -10.16
C SER A 140 -14.16 -2.59 -11.67
N LYS A 141 -14.73 -1.65 -12.44
CA LYS A 141 -14.74 -1.67 -13.90
C LYS A 141 -13.34 -1.47 -14.46
N ALA A 142 -12.58 -0.50 -13.96
CA ALA A 142 -11.19 -0.27 -14.36
C ALA A 142 -10.30 -1.47 -14.03
N LYS A 143 -10.43 -2.04 -12.82
CA LYS A 143 -9.70 -3.25 -12.41
C LYS A 143 -10.00 -4.44 -13.33
N ARG A 144 -11.28 -4.67 -13.67
CA ARG A 144 -11.67 -5.70 -14.65
C ARG A 144 -11.09 -5.42 -16.03
N SER A 145 -11.17 -4.18 -16.50
CA SER A 145 -10.59 -3.77 -17.79
C SER A 145 -9.08 -4.03 -17.85
N ILE A 146 -8.34 -3.67 -16.80
CA ILE A 146 -6.90 -3.94 -16.70
C ILE A 146 -6.66 -5.45 -16.71
N ALA A 147 -7.38 -6.21 -15.89
CA ALA A 147 -7.20 -7.67 -15.81
C ALA A 147 -7.49 -8.39 -17.13
N GLU A 148 -8.41 -7.87 -17.96
CA GLU A 148 -8.78 -8.47 -19.24
C GLU A 148 -7.85 -8.08 -20.40
N ASN A 149 -7.27 -6.88 -20.35
CA ASN A 149 -6.49 -6.29 -21.43
C ASN A 149 -4.97 -6.31 -21.19
N LEU A 150 -4.52 -6.50 -19.93
CA LEU A 150 -3.12 -6.54 -19.57
C LEU A 150 -2.61 -7.98 -19.57
N HIS A 151 -1.88 -8.35 -20.62
CA HIS A 151 -1.46 -9.74 -20.86
C HIS A 151 -0.16 -10.14 -20.14
N ILE A 152 0.05 -9.69 -18.90
CA ILE A 152 1.30 -9.86 -18.14
C ILE A 152 1.72 -11.32 -17.92
N LEU A 153 0.76 -12.25 -17.82
CA LEU A 153 1.03 -13.68 -17.60
C LEU A 153 1.22 -14.47 -18.90
N HIS A 154 1.08 -13.83 -20.07
CA HIS A 154 1.20 -14.51 -21.35
C HIS A 154 2.65 -14.99 -21.57
N HIS A 155 2.81 -16.20 -22.10
CA HIS A 155 4.12 -16.82 -22.33
C HIS A 155 5.05 -15.97 -23.22
N SER A 156 4.49 -15.26 -24.20
CA SER A 156 5.23 -14.33 -25.05
C SER A 156 5.86 -13.18 -24.25
N MET A 157 5.13 -12.60 -23.28
CA MET A 157 5.66 -11.51 -22.45
C MET A 157 6.84 -11.97 -21.61
N GLN A 158 6.72 -13.16 -20.99
CA GLN A 158 7.80 -13.75 -20.21
C GLN A 158 9.04 -14.05 -21.07
N THR A 159 8.81 -14.52 -22.31
CA THR A 159 9.90 -14.81 -23.24
C THR A 159 10.60 -13.55 -23.69
N ILE A 160 9.86 -12.50 -24.04
CA ILE A 160 10.40 -11.18 -24.40
C ILE A 160 11.20 -10.60 -23.23
N LEU A 161 10.65 -10.61 -22.02
CA LEU A 161 11.33 -10.13 -20.83
C LEU A 161 12.65 -10.86 -20.61
N ARG A 162 12.66 -12.19 -20.74
CA ARG A 162 13.87 -13.01 -20.64
C ARG A 162 14.89 -12.71 -21.74
N ILE A 163 14.46 -12.40 -22.96
CA ILE A 163 15.36 -11.96 -24.03
C ILE A 163 15.99 -10.63 -23.63
N CYS A 164 15.19 -9.61 -23.29
CA CYS A 164 15.70 -8.30 -22.91
C CYS A 164 16.62 -8.33 -21.68
N GLN A 165 16.32 -9.19 -20.70
CA GLN A 165 17.13 -9.37 -19.49
C GLN A 165 18.26 -10.40 -19.65
N SER A 166 18.44 -10.99 -20.83
CA SER A 166 19.55 -11.89 -21.07
C SER A 166 20.88 -11.14 -20.92
N GLY A 167 21.91 -11.83 -20.44
CA GLY A 167 23.20 -11.22 -20.11
C GLY A 167 23.88 -10.48 -21.27
N ILE A 168 23.49 -10.75 -22.52
CA ILE A 168 24.01 -10.06 -23.71
C ILE A 168 23.40 -8.65 -23.85
N TYR A 169 22.10 -8.51 -23.60
CA TYR A 169 21.37 -7.26 -23.80
C TYR A 169 21.31 -6.41 -22.52
N SER A 170 21.34 -7.04 -21.34
CA SER A 170 21.32 -6.32 -20.05
C SER A 170 22.56 -5.45 -19.82
N THR A 171 23.70 -5.78 -20.43
CA THR A 171 24.96 -5.03 -20.30
C THR A 171 25.25 -4.16 -21.53
N LEU A 172 24.32 -4.09 -22.48
CA LEU A 172 24.49 -3.36 -23.72
C LEU A 172 24.31 -1.86 -23.45
N LEU A 173 25.32 -1.05 -23.79
CA LEU A 173 25.25 0.40 -23.67
C LEU A 173 25.15 1.01 -25.07
N ILE A 174 24.25 1.98 -25.25
CA ILE A 174 24.14 2.72 -26.52
C ILE A 174 25.48 3.41 -26.87
N VAL A 175 26.15 3.94 -25.85
CA VAL A 175 27.46 4.58 -25.97
C VAL A 175 28.35 4.14 -24.80
N ASP A 176 29.54 3.62 -25.08
CA ASP A 176 30.53 3.28 -24.05
C ASP A 176 31.50 4.44 -23.82
N LEU A 177 31.30 5.17 -22.72
CA LEU A 177 32.13 6.31 -22.33
C LEU A 177 33.29 5.93 -21.39
N SER A 178 33.44 4.65 -21.05
CA SER A 178 34.40 4.20 -20.04
C SER A 178 35.86 4.56 -20.38
N LYS A 179 36.19 4.61 -21.68
CA LYS A 179 37.52 4.94 -22.20
C LYS A 179 37.76 6.43 -22.40
N LEU A 180 36.73 7.27 -22.31
CA LEU A 180 36.85 8.70 -22.59
C LEU A 180 37.83 9.39 -21.63
N ARG A 181 37.84 8.98 -20.36
CA ARG A 181 38.74 9.55 -19.34
C ARG A 181 40.23 9.25 -19.63
N SER A 182 40.53 8.11 -20.25
CA SER A 182 41.90 7.74 -20.63
C SER A 182 42.41 8.45 -21.87
N GLN A 183 41.53 9.06 -22.67
CA GLN A 183 41.89 9.77 -23.90
C GLN A 183 42.38 11.21 -23.65
N GLY A 184 42.23 11.74 -22.43
CA GLY A 184 42.61 13.12 -22.11
C GLY A 184 41.61 14.14 -22.65
N PRO A 185 42.02 15.40 -22.88
CA PRO A 185 41.16 16.41 -23.49
C PRO A 185 40.73 16.01 -24.90
N VAL A 186 39.41 15.98 -25.16
CA VAL A 186 38.84 15.62 -26.46
C VAL A 186 38.08 16.82 -27.03
N GLU A 187 38.23 17.07 -28.33
CA GLU A 187 37.47 18.08 -29.06
C GLU A 187 35.98 17.70 -29.15
N CYS A 188 35.08 18.66 -28.91
CA CYS A 188 33.63 18.40 -28.90
C CYS A 188 33.10 17.81 -30.20
N GLU A 189 33.61 18.27 -31.36
CA GLU A 189 33.23 17.74 -32.67
C GLU A 189 33.66 16.27 -32.83
N HIS A 190 34.85 15.92 -32.34
CA HIS A 190 35.32 14.55 -32.36
C HIS A 190 34.50 13.64 -31.45
N LEU A 191 34.16 14.11 -30.24
CA LEU A 191 33.29 13.39 -29.32
C LEU A 191 31.90 13.18 -29.93
N LYS A 192 31.30 14.21 -30.53
CA LYS A 192 30.00 14.13 -31.20
C LYS A 192 30.02 13.06 -32.29
N ASN A 193 31.05 13.07 -33.15
CA ASN A 193 31.18 12.09 -34.23
C ASN A 193 31.33 10.65 -33.69
N ASN A 194 32.11 10.45 -32.62
CA ASN A 194 32.27 9.14 -32.00
C ASN A 194 30.95 8.64 -31.39
N VAL A 195 30.23 9.50 -30.67
CA VAL A 195 28.91 9.18 -30.10
C VAL A 195 27.92 8.80 -31.20
N THR A 196 27.87 9.57 -32.29
CA THR A 196 27.00 9.26 -33.43
C THR A 196 27.33 7.90 -34.04
N LEU A 197 28.62 7.61 -34.27
CA LEU A 197 29.06 6.33 -34.81
C LEU A 197 28.74 5.15 -33.89
N ASP A 198 28.87 5.33 -32.57
CA ASP A 198 28.54 4.29 -31.59
C ASP A 198 27.02 4.04 -31.56
N CYS A 199 26.20 5.10 -31.63
CA CYS A 199 24.75 4.98 -31.77
C CYS A 199 24.36 4.20 -33.04
N GLU A 200 24.92 4.56 -34.20
CA GLU A 200 24.64 3.89 -35.49
C GLU A 200 25.03 2.41 -35.45
N LYS A 201 26.23 2.09 -34.93
CA LYS A 201 26.67 0.70 -34.76
C LYS A 201 25.77 -0.07 -33.81
N MET A 202 25.32 0.57 -32.73
CA MET A 202 24.46 -0.10 -31.76
C MET A 202 23.06 -0.34 -32.32
N GLU A 203 22.51 0.64 -33.03
CA GLU A 203 21.25 0.50 -33.76
C GLU A 203 21.33 -0.68 -34.74
N GLU A 204 22.37 -0.72 -35.58
CA GLU A 204 22.58 -1.81 -36.52
C GLU A 204 22.66 -3.17 -35.79
N LYS A 205 23.42 -3.23 -34.70
CA LYS A 205 23.53 -4.44 -33.89
C LYS A 205 22.19 -4.87 -33.29
N MET A 206 21.40 -3.95 -32.74
CA MET A 206 20.07 -4.26 -32.19
C MET A 206 19.11 -4.74 -33.30
N MET A 207 19.14 -4.10 -34.46
CA MET A 207 18.29 -4.45 -35.60
C MET A 207 18.62 -5.82 -36.20
N HIS A 208 19.87 -6.27 -36.12
CA HIS A 208 20.30 -7.56 -36.68
C HIS A 208 20.36 -8.71 -35.66
N SER A 209 20.28 -8.42 -34.36
CA SER A 209 20.33 -9.46 -33.31
C SER A 209 19.05 -9.48 -32.46
N TRP A 210 18.83 -8.44 -31.66
CA TRP A 210 17.73 -8.36 -30.71
C TRP A 210 16.37 -8.34 -31.41
N PHE A 211 16.19 -7.49 -32.43
CA PHE A 211 14.89 -7.35 -33.11
C PHE A 211 14.42 -8.66 -33.77
N PRO A 212 15.27 -9.39 -34.51
CA PRO A 212 14.90 -10.72 -35.04
C PRO A 212 14.53 -11.74 -33.95
N GLU A 213 15.17 -11.70 -32.78
CA GLU A 213 14.81 -12.58 -31.66
C GLU A 213 13.43 -12.25 -31.09
N ILE A 214 13.10 -10.96 -30.93
CA ILE A 214 11.77 -10.51 -30.54
C ILE A 214 10.72 -10.93 -31.57
N VAL A 215 10.98 -10.73 -32.87
CA VAL A 215 10.05 -11.10 -33.94
C VAL A 215 9.78 -12.61 -33.94
N LYS A 216 10.79 -13.45 -33.73
CA LYS A 216 10.63 -14.92 -33.66
C LYS A 216 9.61 -15.37 -32.61
N VAL A 217 9.44 -14.63 -31.52
CA VAL A 217 8.43 -14.92 -30.48
C VAL A 217 7.01 -14.90 -31.06
N PHE A 218 6.75 -14.07 -32.08
CA PHE A 218 5.44 -13.93 -32.71
C PHE A 218 5.25 -14.77 -33.98
N VAL A 219 6.35 -15.30 -34.55
CA VAL A 219 6.29 -16.15 -35.74
C VAL A 219 5.69 -17.53 -35.42
N ASP A 220 5.86 -18.02 -34.19
CA ASP A 220 5.21 -19.27 -33.78
C ASP A 220 3.71 -19.07 -33.60
N LYS A 221 2.95 -19.43 -34.64
CA LYS A 221 1.47 -19.39 -34.65
C LYS A 221 0.86 -20.13 -33.48
N ASN A 222 1.53 -21.11 -32.87
CA ASN A 222 0.99 -21.82 -31.70
C ASN A 222 0.87 -20.92 -30.46
N SER A 223 1.77 -19.95 -30.31
CA SER A 223 1.76 -19.01 -29.18
C SER A 223 0.57 -18.05 -29.19
N LEU A 224 0.01 -17.76 -30.37
CA LEU A 224 -1.09 -16.80 -30.56
C LEU A 224 -2.45 -17.48 -30.83
N LYS A 225 -2.50 -18.82 -30.95
CA LYS A 225 -3.74 -19.57 -31.25
C LYS A 225 -4.87 -19.35 -30.24
N HIS A 226 -4.55 -19.02 -28.99
CA HIS A 226 -5.52 -18.81 -27.94
C HIS A 226 -6.03 -17.37 -27.86
N LEU A 227 -5.41 -16.43 -28.58
CA LEU A 227 -5.83 -15.03 -28.62
C LEU A 227 -6.92 -14.84 -29.68
N LYS A 228 -8.10 -14.40 -29.23
CA LYS A 228 -9.17 -13.97 -30.14
C LYS A 228 -8.75 -12.68 -30.86
N SER A 229 -9.22 -12.49 -32.09
CA SER A 229 -8.90 -11.32 -32.91
C SER A 229 -9.16 -9.98 -32.20
N ASP A 230 -10.24 -9.91 -31.41
CA ASP A 230 -10.65 -8.72 -30.65
C ASP A 230 -9.66 -8.33 -29.52
N ARG A 231 -8.79 -9.25 -29.08
CA ARG A 231 -7.82 -9.01 -28.01
C ARG A 231 -6.39 -8.81 -28.50
N LEU A 232 -6.14 -8.93 -29.81
CA LEU A 232 -4.81 -8.78 -30.38
C LEU A 232 -4.24 -7.37 -30.17
N ASP A 233 -5.06 -6.33 -30.29
CA ASP A 233 -4.61 -4.94 -30.09
C ASP A 233 -4.15 -4.71 -28.65
N SER A 234 -4.93 -5.15 -27.66
CA SER A 234 -4.54 -5.07 -26.24
C SER A 234 -3.25 -5.85 -25.95
N PHE A 235 -3.04 -6.98 -26.64
CA PHE A 235 -1.84 -7.79 -26.53
C PHE A 235 -0.62 -7.06 -27.11
N TYR A 236 -0.70 -6.56 -28.35
CA TYR A 236 0.42 -5.83 -28.96
C TYR A 236 0.72 -4.50 -28.26
N ASN A 237 -0.29 -3.83 -27.69
CA ASN A 237 -0.07 -2.68 -26.82
C ASN A 237 0.73 -3.07 -25.57
N SER A 238 0.40 -4.21 -24.94
CA SER A 238 1.16 -4.73 -23.81
C SER A 238 2.61 -5.09 -24.20
N VAL A 239 2.81 -5.64 -25.41
CA VAL A 239 4.15 -5.95 -25.95
C VAL A 239 4.95 -4.66 -26.16
N SER A 240 4.34 -3.65 -26.78
CA SER A 240 4.99 -2.37 -27.06
C SER A 240 5.46 -1.69 -25.77
N VAL A 241 4.57 -1.64 -24.76
CA VAL A 241 4.90 -1.09 -23.44
C VAL A 241 6.00 -1.88 -22.74
N LEU A 242 5.99 -3.21 -22.86
CA LEU A 242 7.04 -4.05 -22.29
C LEU A 242 8.40 -3.72 -22.91
N ILE A 243 8.47 -3.74 -24.25
CA ILE A 243 9.68 -3.51 -25.01
C ILE A 243 10.23 -2.10 -24.79
N SER A 244 9.38 -1.07 -24.73
CA SER A 244 9.81 0.32 -24.54
C SER A 244 10.36 0.60 -23.14
N ASN A 245 10.00 -0.23 -22.15
CA ASN A 245 10.39 -0.07 -20.75
C ASN A 245 11.59 -0.93 -20.33
N GLN A 246 12.12 -1.79 -21.21
CA GLN A 246 13.36 -2.52 -20.95
C GLN A 246 14.55 -1.70 -21.46
#